data_AF-A0A6F8YR90-F1
#
_entry.id   AF-A0A6F8YR90-F1
#
_cell.length_a   1.000
_cell.length_b   1.000
_cell.length_c   1.000
_cell.angle_alpha   90.00
_cell.angle_beta   90.00
_cell.angle_gamma   90.00
#
_symmetry.space_group_name_H-M   'P 1'
#
loop_
_entity.id
_entity.type
_entity.pdbx_description
1 polymer ?
#
loop_
_entity_poly.entity_id
_entity_poly.type
_entity_poly.pdbx_seq_one_letter_code
_entity_poly.pdbx_strand_id
1 'polypeptide(L)'
;MTTLAAKATTRISMADASRIAIREAMLADPTVFVLGEDIGDQNGGGTFKVTKGLSTEFGAQRVRTTPISEQAIIGTAIGAAIAGMRPVAEIMLMNFMTVAMDQITNHAAKLRYMSGGQTNVPLTIRTATGAGRGTGAQHSDMLEAWFAHTPGLKVVMASSPAETVGLLSSCIFDDDPCIFIEKKERYGVRAPRRSRGTGFRSAWLMWSAPDRTSH
;
A
#
# COMPACT_ATOMS: atom_id res chain seq x y z
N MET A 1 -28.09 -34.89 10.96
CA MET A 1 -27.86 -33.68 10.14
C MET A 1 -27.53 -32.53 11.08
N THR A 2 -26.26 -32.28 11.32
CA THR A 2 -25.80 -31.22 12.23
C THR A 2 -25.65 -29.94 11.43
N THR A 3 -26.53 -28.98 11.65
CA THR A 3 -26.49 -27.66 11.03
C THR A 3 -25.23 -26.94 11.50
N LEU A 4 -24.22 -26.81 10.63
CA LEU A 4 -23.06 -25.96 10.88
C LEU A 4 -23.56 -24.52 11.05
N ALA A 5 -23.52 -24.01 12.28
CA ALA A 5 -23.79 -22.61 12.56
C ALA A 5 -22.84 -21.75 11.72
N ALA A 6 -23.39 -20.97 10.79
CA ALA A 6 -22.61 -20.04 9.99
C ALA A 6 -21.87 -19.07 10.93
N LYS A 7 -20.54 -19.14 10.95
CA LYS A 7 -19.69 -18.25 11.75
C LYS A 7 -20.02 -16.81 11.38
N ALA A 8 -20.43 -15.98 12.33
CA ALA A 8 -20.83 -14.61 12.09
C ALA A 8 -19.68 -13.84 11.39
N THR A 9 -19.90 -13.44 10.14
CA THR A 9 -18.87 -12.77 9.35
C THR A 9 -18.81 -11.30 9.73
N THR A 10 -17.79 -10.90 10.50
CA THR A 10 -17.56 -9.50 10.89
C THR A 10 -17.50 -8.62 9.64
N ARG A 11 -18.36 -7.60 9.58
CA ARG A 11 -18.33 -6.59 8.50
C ARG A 11 -17.27 -5.55 8.82
N ILE A 12 -16.39 -5.29 7.86
CA ILE A 12 -15.29 -4.31 7.98
C ILE A 12 -15.45 -3.24 6.90
N SER A 13 -15.09 -2.00 7.23
CA SER A 13 -14.98 -0.93 6.22
C SER A 13 -13.73 -1.13 5.37
N MET A 14 -13.60 -0.42 4.24
CA MET A 14 -12.38 -0.50 3.42
C MET A 14 -11.18 0.09 4.18
N ALA A 15 -11.37 1.16 4.95
CA ALA A 15 -10.32 1.68 5.84
C ALA A 15 -9.90 0.66 6.91
N ASP A 16 -10.87 -0.04 7.52
CA ASP A 16 -10.58 -1.12 8.45
C ASP A 16 -9.84 -2.29 7.78
N ALA A 17 -10.21 -2.64 6.55
CA ALA A 17 -9.55 -3.71 5.80
C ALA A 17 -8.08 -3.39 5.53
N SER A 18 -7.79 -2.16 5.11
CA SER A 18 -6.41 -1.68 4.92
C SER A 18 -5.62 -1.71 6.22
N ARG A 19 -6.22 -1.22 7.31
CA ARG A 19 -5.63 -1.27 8.65
C ARG A 19 -5.30 -2.69 9.09
N ILE A 20 -6.24 -3.62 8.89
CA ILE A 20 -6.06 -5.03 9.23
C ILE A 20 -4.88 -5.62 8.44
N ALA A 21 -4.79 -5.35 7.14
CA ALA A 21 -3.69 -5.84 6.32
C ALA A 21 -2.32 -5.35 6.83
N ILE A 22 -2.20 -4.04 7.10
CA ILE A 22 -0.97 -3.43 7.61
C ILE A 22 -0.62 -4.01 8.98
N ARG A 23 -1.57 -4.04 9.91
CA ARG A 23 -1.38 -4.58 11.26
C ARG A 23 -0.94 -6.04 11.22
N GLU A 24 -1.59 -6.86 10.41
CA GLU A 24 -1.26 -8.28 10.27
C GLU A 24 0.12 -8.48 9.65
N ALA A 25 0.53 -7.64 8.69
CA ALA A 25 1.87 -7.68 8.12
C ALA A 25 2.94 -7.25 9.13
N MET A 26 2.70 -6.18 9.91
CA MET A 26 3.61 -5.70 10.95
C MET A 26 3.80 -6.70 12.10
N LEU A 27 2.78 -7.50 12.41
CA LEU A 27 2.86 -8.60 13.38
C LEU A 27 3.63 -9.80 12.82
N ALA A 28 3.47 -10.08 11.52
CA ALA A 28 4.10 -11.22 10.87
C ALA A 28 5.59 -10.99 10.60
N ASP A 29 5.98 -9.74 10.33
CA ASP A 29 7.33 -9.38 9.92
C ASP A 29 7.80 -8.09 10.62
N PRO A 30 8.86 -8.14 11.45
CA PRO A 30 9.39 -6.97 12.14
C PRO A 30 10.01 -5.93 11.20
N THR A 31 10.33 -6.28 9.95
CA THR A 31 10.88 -5.38 8.94
C THR A 31 9.81 -4.50 8.30
N VAL A 32 8.52 -4.82 8.47
CA VAL A 32 7.41 -4.02 7.93
C VAL A 32 7.14 -2.81 8.82
N PHE A 33 7.17 -1.61 8.28
CA PHE A 33 6.82 -0.40 9.03
C PHE A 33 6.07 0.59 8.14
N VAL A 34 5.35 1.52 8.76
CA VAL A 34 4.57 2.54 8.03
C VAL A 34 5.23 3.89 8.20
N LEU A 35 5.26 4.69 7.13
CA LEU A 35 5.72 6.08 7.15
C LEU A 35 4.85 6.96 6.28
N GLY A 36 4.65 8.21 6.69
CA GLY A 36 3.84 9.19 5.96
C GLY A 36 3.37 10.35 6.83
N GLU A 37 2.62 11.25 6.24
CA GLU A 37 2.07 12.44 6.91
C GLU A 37 0.91 12.09 7.82
N ASP A 38 0.91 12.62 9.04
CA ASP A 38 -0.20 12.50 10.01
C ASP A 38 -0.68 11.07 10.36
N ILE A 39 0.10 10.04 10.01
CA ILE A 39 -0.29 8.63 10.22
C ILE A 39 -0.26 8.18 11.70
N GLY A 40 0.32 9.00 12.59
CA GLY A 40 0.40 8.70 14.03
C GLY A 40 -0.95 8.87 14.73
N ASP A 41 -1.16 8.15 15.83
CA ASP A 41 -2.40 8.21 16.61
C ASP A 41 -2.61 9.56 17.29
N GLN A 42 -1.52 10.28 17.59
CA GLN A 42 -1.58 11.66 18.06
C GLN A 42 -2.27 12.61 17.05
N ASN A 43 -2.25 12.25 15.76
CA ASN A 43 -2.90 12.97 14.67
C ASN A 43 -4.19 12.25 14.19
N GLY A 44 -4.67 11.26 14.94
CA GLY A 44 -5.90 10.52 14.64
C GLY A 44 -5.75 9.28 13.75
N GLY A 45 -4.51 8.90 13.39
CA GLY A 45 -4.21 7.73 12.58
C GLY A 45 -4.38 7.96 11.08
N GLY A 46 -3.94 9.12 10.60
CA GLY A 46 -4.06 9.56 9.21
C GLY A 46 -5.41 10.22 8.89
N THR A 47 -5.45 11.01 7.82
CA THR A 47 -6.65 11.76 7.36
C THR A 47 -7.87 10.85 7.17
N PHE A 48 -7.64 9.62 6.70
CA PHE A 48 -8.69 8.62 6.49
C PHE A 48 -8.78 7.56 7.60
N LYS A 49 -8.03 7.74 8.70
CA LYS A 49 -8.02 6.87 9.88
C LYS A 49 -7.55 5.44 9.60
N VAL A 50 -6.82 5.21 8.51
CA VAL A 50 -6.37 3.86 8.11
C VAL A 50 -5.31 3.33 9.07
N THR A 51 -4.46 4.17 9.64
CA THR A 51 -3.41 3.75 10.58
C THR A 51 -3.83 3.89 12.05
N LYS A 52 -5.11 4.16 12.33
CA LYS A 52 -5.63 4.35 13.69
C LYS A 52 -5.40 3.14 14.60
N GLY A 53 -4.71 3.38 15.70
CA GLY A 53 -4.30 2.45 16.75
C GLY A 53 -2.92 1.84 16.52
N LEU A 54 -2.32 1.99 15.33
CA LEU A 54 -1.08 1.28 15.00
C LEU A 54 0.13 1.87 15.73
N SER A 55 0.22 3.19 15.88
CA SER A 55 1.36 3.79 16.58
C SER A 55 1.32 3.55 18.09
N THR A 56 0.11 3.41 18.65
CA THR A 56 -0.11 2.99 20.04
C THR A 56 0.33 1.53 20.24
N GLU A 57 0.05 0.67 19.26
CA GLU A 57 0.41 -0.76 19.33
C GLU A 57 1.89 -1.04 19.06
N PHE A 58 2.47 -0.46 18.01
CA PHE A 58 3.83 -0.78 17.54
C PHE A 58 4.88 0.29 17.89
N GLY A 59 4.44 1.40 18.47
CA GLY A 59 5.29 2.54 18.80
C GLY A 59 5.64 3.42 17.61
N ALA A 60 6.13 4.62 17.91
CA ALA A 60 6.49 5.62 16.92
C ALA A 60 7.62 5.17 15.97
N GLN A 61 8.42 4.16 16.34
CA GLN A 61 9.51 3.61 15.51
C GLN A 61 9.00 2.80 14.31
N ARG A 62 7.81 2.20 14.44
CA ARG A 62 7.20 1.37 13.40
C ARG A 62 6.04 2.06 12.67
N VAL A 63 5.57 3.19 13.20
CA VAL A 63 4.61 4.12 12.56
C VAL A 63 5.19 5.52 12.62
N ARG A 64 5.87 5.92 11.53
CA ARG A 64 6.74 7.10 11.46
C ARG A 64 6.02 8.26 10.79
N THR A 65 5.60 9.25 11.58
CA THR A 65 5.14 10.53 11.01
C THR A 65 6.32 11.25 10.34
N THR A 66 6.12 11.75 9.13
CA THR A 66 7.14 12.47 8.35
C THR A 66 6.77 13.94 8.16
N PRO A 67 7.74 14.81 7.79
CA PRO A 67 7.44 16.13 7.25
C PRO A 67 6.58 16.03 5.97
N ILE A 68 5.92 17.14 5.61
CA ILE A 68 5.15 17.28 4.37
C ILE A 68 6.14 17.40 3.21
N SER A 69 6.57 16.25 2.68
CA SER A 69 7.54 16.14 1.60
C SER A 69 7.48 14.74 1.01
N GLU A 70 6.68 14.57 -0.03
CA GLU A 70 6.42 13.29 -0.68
C GLU A 70 7.70 12.67 -1.23
N GLN A 71 8.60 13.51 -1.77
CA GLN A 71 9.90 13.08 -2.26
C GLN A 71 10.77 12.51 -1.13
N ALA A 72 10.78 13.14 0.05
CA ALA A 72 11.51 12.63 1.21
C ALA A 72 10.89 11.35 1.77
N ILE A 73 9.54 11.25 1.78
CA ILE A 73 8.82 10.03 2.19
C ILE A 73 9.24 8.85 1.31
N ILE A 74 9.11 8.99 -0.02
CA ILE A 74 9.42 7.91 -0.95
C ILE A 74 10.93 7.62 -0.98
N GLY A 75 11.79 8.64 -1.01
CA GLY A 75 13.24 8.43 -1.00
C GLY A 75 13.72 7.70 0.26
N THR A 76 13.19 8.06 1.43
CA THR A 76 13.46 7.34 2.69
C THR A 76 12.96 5.91 2.62
N ALA A 77 11.77 5.68 2.06
CA ALA A 77 11.19 4.35 1.92
C ALA A 77 12.04 3.48 0.97
N ILE A 78 12.50 4.00 -0.16
CA ILE A 78 13.41 3.28 -1.07
C ILE A 78 14.71 2.93 -0.34
N GLY A 79 15.33 3.90 0.36
CA GLY A 79 16.54 3.68 1.14
C GLY A 79 16.39 2.60 2.21
N ALA A 80 15.27 2.59 2.93
CA ALA A 80 14.95 1.55 3.90
C ALA A 80 14.72 0.19 3.23
N ALA A 81 14.04 0.15 2.08
CA ALA A 81 13.78 -1.07 1.33
C ALA A 81 15.07 -1.76 0.88
N ILE A 82 16.01 -1.01 0.31
CA ILE A 82 17.32 -1.55 -0.10
C ILE A 82 18.21 -1.91 1.09
N ALA A 83 17.94 -1.36 2.28
CA ALA A 83 18.60 -1.74 3.53
C ALA A 83 17.97 -2.99 4.19
N GLY A 84 17.00 -3.65 3.55
CA GLY A 84 16.38 -4.88 4.01
C GLY A 84 15.08 -4.71 4.80
N MET A 85 14.49 -3.51 4.77
CA MET A 85 13.18 -3.25 5.39
C MET A 85 12.03 -3.42 4.38
N ARG A 86 10.78 -3.47 4.85
CA ARG A 86 9.57 -3.56 4.01
C ARG A 86 8.63 -2.38 4.27
N PRO A 87 8.99 -1.17 3.84
CA PRO A 87 8.20 0.04 4.11
C PRO A 87 6.85 0.05 3.41
N VAL A 88 5.86 0.53 4.15
CA VAL A 88 4.52 0.89 3.68
C VAL A 88 4.41 2.41 3.75
N ALA A 89 4.76 3.08 2.66
CA ALA A 89 4.72 4.54 2.54
C ALA A 89 3.32 5.02 2.20
N GLU A 90 2.79 6.00 2.94
CA GLU A 90 1.52 6.65 2.62
C GLU A 90 1.77 8.04 2.03
N ILE A 91 1.28 8.26 0.81
CA ILE A 91 1.11 9.58 0.22
C ILE A 91 -0.38 9.91 0.27
N MET A 92 -0.74 10.95 1.04
CA MET A 92 -2.12 11.21 1.47
C MET A 92 -3.12 11.18 0.31
N LEU A 93 -2.78 11.82 -0.81
CA LEU A 93 -3.61 11.90 -2.01
C LEU A 93 -2.79 11.65 -3.27
N MET A 94 -3.42 11.03 -4.25
CA MET A 94 -2.76 10.63 -5.50
C MET A 94 -2.19 11.82 -6.28
N ASN A 95 -2.84 12.99 -6.19
CA ASN A 95 -2.36 14.25 -6.76
C ASN A 95 -0.90 14.56 -6.34
N PHE A 96 -0.56 14.29 -5.08
CA PHE A 96 0.77 14.62 -4.54
C PHE A 96 1.84 13.58 -4.88
N MET A 97 1.46 12.43 -5.45
CA MET A 97 2.45 11.50 -6.00
C MET A 97 3.28 12.12 -7.14
N THR A 98 2.75 13.16 -7.80
CA THR A 98 3.48 13.92 -8.83
C THR A 98 4.76 14.57 -8.29
N VAL A 99 4.78 14.97 -7.02
CA VAL A 99 5.96 15.55 -6.35
C VAL A 99 7.06 14.50 -6.16
N ALA A 100 6.67 13.24 -5.90
CA ALA A 100 7.61 12.14 -5.71
C ALA A 100 7.88 11.32 -6.98
N MET A 101 7.43 11.79 -8.16
CA MET A 101 7.45 11.02 -9.40
C MET A 101 8.83 10.48 -9.74
N ASP A 102 9.87 11.30 -9.64
CA ASP A 102 11.25 10.90 -9.91
C ASP A 102 11.72 9.73 -9.03
N GLN A 103 11.42 9.78 -7.73
CA GLN A 103 11.73 8.69 -6.80
C GLN A 103 10.99 7.40 -7.17
N ILE A 104 9.74 7.51 -7.62
CA ILE A 104 8.93 6.35 -7.99
C ILE A 104 9.40 5.75 -9.32
N THR A 105 9.58 6.57 -10.35
CA THR A 105 9.75 6.10 -11.74
C THR A 105 11.21 5.83 -12.10
N ASN A 106 12.14 6.66 -11.64
CA ASN A 106 13.55 6.54 -12.00
C ASN A 106 14.34 5.74 -10.96
N HIS A 107 13.90 5.74 -9.70
CA HIS A 107 14.56 4.98 -8.64
C HIS A 107 13.82 3.68 -8.33
N ALA A 108 12.68 3.71 -7.64
CA ALA A 108 12.01 2.50 -7.16
C ALA A 108 11.77 1.48 -8.29
N ALA A 109 11.23 1.91 -9.42
CA ALA A 109 10.91 1.03 -10.54
C ALA A 109 12.14 0.40 -11.23
N LYS A 110 13.31 1.05 -11.18
CA LYS A 110 14.46 0.68 -12.01
C LYS A 110 15.63 0.08 -11.24
N LEU A 111 15.73 0.30 -9.93
CA LEU A 111 16.89 -0.15 -9.14
C LEU A 111 17.18 -1.65 -9.27
N ARG A 112 16.15 -2.51 -9.29
CA ARG A 112 16.35 -3.96 -9.53
C ARG A 112 17.01 -4.22 -10.90
N TYR A 113 16.54 -3.54 -11.94
CA TYR A 113 17.11 -3.69 -13.29
C TYR A 113 18.52 -3.09 -13.38
N MET A 114 18.73 -1.88 -12.87
CA MET A 114 20.02 -1.17 -12.94
C MET A 114 21.12 -1.85 -12.13
N SER A 115 20.76 -2.57 -11.07
CA SER A 115 21.70 -3.38 -10.28
C SER A 115 21.97 -4.76 -10.87
N GLY A 116 21.40 -5.11 -12.02
CA GLY A 116 21.51 -6.46 -12.59
C GLY A 116 20.86 -7.53 -11.72
N GLY A 117 19.83 -7.17 -10.94
CA GLY A 117 19.13 -8.07 -10.02
C GLY A 117 19.78 -8.25 -8.64
N GLN A 118 20.85 -7.50 -8.32
CA GLN A 118 21.53 -7.60 -7.03
C GLN A 118 20.71 -7.02 -5.86
N THR A 119 19.79 -6.09 -6.14
CA THR A 119 18.89 -5.53 -5.11
C THR A 119 17.44 -5.56 -5.56
N ASN A 120 16.54 -5.73 -4.57
CA ASN A 120 15.10 -5.62 -4.74
C ASN A 120 14.62 -4.32 -4.08
N VAL A 121 13.41 -3.88 -4.40
CA VAL A 121 12.80 -2.70 -3.75
C VAL A 121 11.44 -3.11 -3.17
N PRO A 122 11.42 -3.86 -2.04
CA PRO A 122 10.18 -4.31 -1.37
C PRO A 122 9.46 -3.11 -0.71
N LEU A 123 8.79 -2.30 -1.52
CA LEU A 123 8.16 -1.05 -1.14
C LEU A 123 6.68 -1.08 -1.53
N THR A 124 5.79 -0.81 -0.58
CA THR A 124 4.39 -0.52 -0.88
C THR A 124 4.12 0.97 -0.70
N ILE A 125 3.69 1.64 -1.76
CA ILE A 125 3.21 3.02 -1.74
C ILE A 125 1.69 3.00 -1.74
N ARG A 126 1.08 3.41 -0.64
CA ARG A 126 -0.37 3.61 -0.53
C ARG A 126 -0.73 5.04 -0.87
N THR A 127 -1.85 5.21 -1.57
CA THR A 127 -2.42 6.53 -1.81
C THR A 127 -3.93 6.48 -1.93
N ALA A 128 -4.60 7.61 -1.64
CA ALA A 128 -6.03 7.76 -1.88
C ALA A 128 -6.30 8.57 -3.15
N THR A 129 -7.23 8.10 -3.98
CA THR A 129 -7.78 8.81 -5.15
C THR A 129 -9.30 8.88 -5.06
N GLY A 130 -9.94 9.50 -6.05
CA GLY A 130 -11.38 9.55 -6.20
C GLY A 130 -11.89 10.96 -6.42
N ALA A 131 -13.07 11.09 -7.03
CA ALA A 131 -13.72 12.36 -7.30
C ALA A 131 -15.06 12.50 -6.56
N GLY A 132 -15.49 13.74 -6.36
CA GLY A 132 -16.75 14.06 -5.68
C GLY A 132 -16.55 14.82 -4.38
N ARG A 133 -17.65 15.14 -3.70
CA ARG A 133 -17.69 15.94 -2.45
C ARG A 133 -17.12 17.37 -2.56
N GLY A 134 -17.00 17.91 -3.77
CA GLY A 134 -16.53 19.29 -3.97
C GLY A 134 -15.08 19.51 -3.57
N THR A 135 -14.22 18.49 -3.63
CA THR A 135 -12.82 18.57 -3.15
C THR A 135 -11.89 19.38 -4.06
N GLY A 136 -12.36 19.91 -5.19
CA GLY A 136 -11.58 20.69 -6.14
C GLY A 136 -10.60 19.86 -6.97
N ALA A 137 -9.96 20.51 -7.96
CA ALA A 137 -9.12 19.85 -8.96
C ALA A 137 -7.91 19.12 -8.35
N GLN A 138 -7.27 19.73 -7.33
CA GLN A 138 -6.04 19.20 -6.70
C GLN A 138 -6.27 18.02 -5.74
N HIS A 139 -7.47 17.45 -5.69
CA HIS A 139 -7.80 16.35 -4.78
C HIS A 139 -8.53 15.20 -5.48
N SER A 140 -8.68 15.23 -6.80
CA SER A 140 -9.54 14.28 -7.54
C SER A 140 -8.89 13.59 -8.73
N ASP A 141 -7.58 13.69 -8.87
CA ASP A 141 -6.89 13.10 -10.02
C ASP A 141 -6.77 11.58 -9.89
N MET A 142 -6.91 10.92 -11.04
CA MET A 142 -6.73 9.48 -11.23
C MET A 142 -5.51 9.29 -12.13
N LEU A 143 -4.34 9.16 -11.51
CA LEU A 143 -3.04 9.14 -12.18
C LEU A 143 -2.49 7.72 -12.39
N GLU A 144 -3.31 6.69 -12.23
CA GLU A 144 -2.89 5.29 -12.31
C GLU A 144 -2.25 4.95 -13.65
N ALA A 145 -2.70 5.60 -14.73
CA ALA A 145 -2.19 5.41 -16.07
C ALA A 145 -0.71 5.81 -16.19
N TRP A 146 -0.28 6.87 -15.48
CA TRP A 146 1.12 7.32 -15.52
C TRP A 146 2.06 6.25 -14.94
N PHE A 147 1.64 5.67 -13.81
CA PHE A 147 2.41 4.62 -13.14
C PHE A 147 2.29 3.27 -13.86
N ALA A 148 1.13 2.94 -14.43
CA ALA A 148 0.94 1.74 -15.23
C ALA A 148 1.82 1.75 -16.50
N HIS A 149 2.17 2.94 -17.00
CA HIS A 149 3.10 3.11 -18.10
C HIS A 149 4.57 3.18 -17.67
N THR A 150 4.89 2.83 -16.42
CA THR A 150 6.26 2.78 -15.90
C THR A 150 6.69 1.34 -15.63
N PRO A 151 7.48 0.71 -16.50
CA PRO A 151 7.95 -0.66 -16.31
C PRO A 151 8.77 -0.81 -15.02
N GLY A 152 8.48 -1.85 -14.25
CA GLY A 152 9.10 -2.13 -12.95
C GLY A 152 8.21 -1.80 -11.74
N LEU A 153 7.07 -1.13 -11.96
CA LEU A 153 6.04 -0.92 -10.94
C LEU A 153 4.90 -1.92 -11.08
N LYS A 154 4.31 -2.30 -9.95
CA LYS A 154 3.00 -2.98 -9.88
C LYS A 154 1.96 -1.97 -9.41
N VAL A 155 0.92 -1.73 -10.19
CA VAL A 155 -0.17 -0.81 -9.82
C VAL A 155 -1.42 -1.60 -9.50
N VAL A 156 -1.92 -1.46 -8.26
CA VAL A 156 -3.01 -2.26 -7.71
C VAL A 156 -4.08 -1.33 -7.16
N MET A 157 -5.34 -1.62 -7.46
CA MET A 157 -6.49 -0.89 -6.91
C MET A 157 -7.53 -1.90 -6.41
N ALA A 158 -7.92 -1.77 -5.14
CA ALA A 158 -8.97 -2.62 -4.57
C ALA A 158 -10.35 -2.01 -4.79
N SER A 159 -11.36 -2.85 -5.04
CA SER A 159 -12.73 -2.40 -5.29
C SER A 159 -13.68 -2.62 -4.11
N SER A 160 -13.29 -3.48 -3.16
CA SER A 160 -14.09 -3.85 -2.00
C SER A 160 -13.24 -4.16 -0.76
N PRO A 161 -13.80 -3.99 0.47
CA PRO A 161 -13.08 -4.34 1.70
C PRO A 161 -12.64 -5.81 1.78
N ALA A 162 -13.37 -6.70 1.11
CA ALA A 162 -13.07 -8.14 1.10
C ALA A 162 -11.78 -8.45 0.31
N GLU A 163 -11.47 -7.65 -0.71
CA GLU A 163 -10.27 -7.79 -1.54
C GLU A 163 -9.09 -7.03 -0.95
N THR A 164 -9.34 -5.87 -0.34
CA THR A 164 -8.32 -4.97 0.22
C THR A 164 -7.33 -5.69 1.12
N VAL A 165 -7.80 -6.55 2.05
CA VAL A 165 -6.90 -7.25 2.97
C VAL A 165 -5.90 -8.12 2.21
N GLY A 166 -6.39 -8.92 1.27
CA GLY A 166 -5.55 -9.83 0.49
C GLY A 166 -4.62 -9.08 -0.45
N LEU A 167 -5.15 -8.14 -1.23
CA LEU A 167 -4.37 -7.38 -2.22
C LEU A 167 -3.29 -6.53 -1.55
N LEU A 168 -3.61 -5.80 -0.47
CA LEU A 168 -2.62 -4.98 0.23
C LEU A 168 -1.57 -5.85 0.91
N SER A 169 -1.97 -6.97 1.53
CA SER A 169 -1.01 -7.92 2.09
C SER A 169 -0.08 -8.48 1.02
N SER A 170 -0.60 -8.80 -0.18
CA SER A 170 0.21 -9.24 -1.30
C SER A 170 1.22 -8.17 -1.74
N CYS A 171 0.80 -6.90 -1.84
CA CYS A 171 1.72 -5.79 -2.13
C CYS A 171 2.83 -5.65 -1.07
N ILE A 172 2.49 -5.73 0.21
CA ILE A 172 3.47 -5.57 1.31
C ILE A 172 4.53 -6.67 1.28
N PHE A 173 4.16 -7.90 0.90
CA PHE A 173 5.06 -9.05 0.82
C PHE A 173 5.63 -9.29 -0.60
N ASP A 174 5.38 -8.40 -1.55
CA ASP A 174 6.00 -8.44 -2.86
C ASP A 174 7.38 -7.77 -2.84
N ASP A 175 8.37 -8.36 -3.51
CA ASP A 175 9.73 -7.83 -3.56
C ASP A 175 9.92 -6.70 -4.59
N ASP A 176 8.92 -6.45 -5.41
CA ASP A 176 8.85 -5.33 -6.34
C ASP A 176 8.04 -4.16 -5.78
N PRO A 177 8.34 -2.92 -6.18
CA PRO A 177 7.61 -1.76 -5.73
C PRO A 177 6.15 -1.80 -6.21
N CYS A 178 5.23 -1.74 -5.25
CA CYS A 178 3.80 -1.77 -5.47
C CYS A 178 3.16 -0.42 -5.13
N ILE A 179 2.33 0.12 -6.03
CA ILE A 179 1.44 1.25 -5.74
C ILE A 179 0.05 0.70 -5.46
N PHE A 180 -0.43 0.86 -4.24
CA PHE A 180 -1.75 0.46 -3.80
C PHE A 180 -2.69 1.67 -3.71
N ILE A 181 -3.65 1.73 -4.61
CA ILE A 181 -4.56 2.87 -4.78
C ILE A 181 -5.90 2.58 -4.11
N GLU A 182 -6.32 3.49 -3.24
CA GLU A 182 -7.55 3.41 -2.46
C GLU A 182 -8.56 4.47 -2.93
N LYS A 183 -9.77 4.07 -3.30
CA LYS A 183 -10.83 5.03 -3.63
C LYS A 183 -11.41 5.62 -2.35
N LYS A 184 -11.24 6.92 -2.15
CA LYS A 184 -11.66 7.62 -0.93
C LYS A 184 -13.17 7.57 -0.69
N GLU A 185 -13.98 7.54 -1.76
CA GLU A 185 -15.44 7.37 -1.66
C GLU A 185 -15.84 5.99 -1.12
N ARG A 186 -14.96 5.00 -1.28
CA ARG A 186 -15.19 3.62 -0.84
C ARG A 186 -14.74 3.37 0.59
N TYR A 187 -14.04 4.28 1.27
CA TYR A 187 -13.53 4.04 2.63
C TYR A 187 -14.62 3.60 3.62
N GLY A 188 -15.82 4.16 3.52
CA GLY A 188 -16.96 3.82 4.37
C GLY A 188 -17.76 2.57 3.95
N VAL A 189 -17.50 2.02 2.76
CA VAL A 189 -18.21 0.82 2.27
C VAL A 189 -17.83 -0.37 3.14
N ARG A 190 -18.83 -1.15 3.56
CA ARG A 190 -18.66 -2.29 4.46
C ARG A 190 -19.01 -3.61 3.80
N ALA A 191 -18.09 -4.57 3.86
CA ALA A 191 -18.30 -5.93 3.37
C ALA A 191 -17.92 -6.97 4.45
N PRO A 192 -18.45 -8.20 4.37
CA PRO A 192 -18.01 -9.29 5.24
C PRO A 192 -16.52 -9.58 5.03
N ARG A 193 -15.76 -9.76 6.13
CA ARG A 193 -14.36 -10.18 6.06
C ARG A 193 -14.25 -11.60 5.51
N ARG A 194 -13.46 -11.82 4.46
CA ARG A 194 -13.12 -13.17 3.97
C ARG A 194 -12.15 -13.88 4.93
N SER A 195 -12.31 -15.20 5.09
CA SER A 195 -11.37 -16.04 5.83
C SER A 195 -10.03 -16.16 5.09
N ARG A 196 -8.91 -16.15 5.81
CA ARG A 196 -7.57 -16.47 5.27
C ARG A 196 -7.63 -17.89 4.65
N GLY A 197 -7.64 -17.99 3.32
CA GLY A 197 -7.73 -19.27 2.60
C GLY A 197 -8.33 -19.19 1.20
N THR A 198 -9.17 -18.19 0.91
CA THR A 198 -9.67 -17.93 -0.46
C THR A 198 -8.69 -17.00 -1.17
N GLY A 199 -7.56 -17.55 -1.63
CA GLY A 199 -6.44 -16.79 -2.17
C GLY A 199 -6.77 -15.98 -3.44
N PHE A 200 -6.20 -14.79 -3.56
CA PHE A 200 -5.88 -14.19 -4.86
C PHE A 200 -4.67 -14.96 -5.42
N ARG A 201 -4.92 -16.07 -6.12
CA ARG A 201 -3.85 -16.81 -6.83
C ARG A 201 -3.83 -16.57 -8.34
N SER A 202 -4.71 -15.72 -8.88
CA SER A 202 -4.86 -15.58 -10.33
C SER A 202 -5.52 -14.27 -10.73
N ALA A 203 -4.82 -13.16 -10.52
CA ALA A 203 -4.94 -11.96 -11.31
C ALA A 203 -3.59 -11.26 -11.20
N TRP A 204 -3.17 -10.53 -12.24
CA TRP A 204 -1.90 -9.79 -12.36
C TRP A 204 -0.75 -10.57 -13.02
N LEU A 205 -0.81 -10.61 -14.35
CA LEU A 205 0.38 -10.57 -15.21
C LEU A 205 0.13 -9.47 -16.24
N MET A 206 0.71 -8.28 -16.03
CA MET A 206 0.81 -7.25 -17.07
C MET A 206 2.25 -6.71 -17.22
N TRP A 207 3.19 -7.10 -16.36
CA TRP A 207 4.63 -6.89 -16.59
C TRP A 207 5.47 -7.61 -15.51
N SER A 208 5.59 -8.93 -15.58
CA SER A 208 6.69 -9.61 -14.88
C SER A 208 7.83 -9.71 -15.88
N ALA A 209 8.93 -8.98 -15.63
CA ALA A 209 10.13 -9.13 -16.44
C ALA A 209 10.56 -10.60 -16.41
N PRO A 210 10.86 -11.24 -17.56
CA PRO A 210 11.35 -12.61 -17.56
C PRO A 210 12.68 -12.65 -16.81
N ASP A 211 12.74 -13.56 -15.83
CA ASP A 211 13.98 -14.16 -15.33
C ASP A 211 14.89 -14.43 -16.53
N ARG A 212 16.05 -13.76 -16.56
CA ARG A 212 17.15 -14.09 -17.46
C ARG A 212 18.26 -14.75 -16.66
N THR A 213 18.07 -16.02 -16.33
CA THR A 213 19.15 -16.95 -15.98
C THR A 213 19.42 -17.90 -17.15
N SER A 214 19.79 -17.34 -18.30
CA SER A 214 20.55 -18.05 -19.34
C SER A 214 21.08 -17.04 -20.35
N HIS A 215 22.34 -16.62 -20.19
CA HIS A 215 23.34 -16.37 -21.24
C HIS A 215 24.68 -16.06 -20.58
#